data_AF-A0A9W6ZPP5-F1
#
_entry.id   AF-A0A9W6ZPP5-F1
#
_cell.length_a   1.000
_cell.length_b   1.000
_cell.length_c   1.000
_cell.angle_alpha   90.00
_cell.angle_beta   90.00
_cell.angle_gamma   90.00
#
_symmetry.space_group_name_H-M   'P 1'
#
loop_
_entity.id
_entity.type
_entity.pdbx_description
1 polymer ?
#
loop_
_entity_poly.entity_id
_entity_poly.type
_entity_poly.pdbx_seq_one_letter_code
_entity_poly.pdbx_strand_id
1 'polypeptide(L)'
;MTRNLNRIIDVNSYPLPAASNSNNKHRPIGLGVSGLADALIRMGHDFDGEEGRKLNAMIFECMYHASLEASCEIAERDGVYESYEGSPISKGKLQFDLWENVPESVGELYDWSELRGKIAKHGVRNSLLVAPMPTGEPEVY
;
A
#
# COMPACT_ATOMS: atom_id res chain seq x y z
N MET A 1 8.82 -0.02 -6.00
CA MET A 1 7.74 -0.85 -6.58
C MET A 1 6.49 -0.07 -6.96
N THR A 2 5.93 0.79 -6.10
CA THR A 2 4.76 1.65 -6.38
C THR A 2 4.82 2.36 -7.74
N ARG A 3 5.93 3.02 -8.05
CA ARG A 3 6.16 3.72 -9.33
C ARG A 3 6.05 2.79 -10.54
N ASN A 4 6.53 1.54 -10.42
CA ASN A 4 6.47 0.55 -11.49
C ASN A 4 5.03 0.10 -11.72
N LEU A 5 4.30 -0.23 -10.66
CA LEU A 5 2.89 -0.64 -10.75
C LEU A 5 2.02 0.49 -11.30
N ASN A 6 2.26 1.74 -10.89
CA ASN A 6 1.54 2.88 -11.47
C ASN A 6 1.84 3.05 -12.97
N ARG A 7 3.09 2.83 -13.41
CA ARG A 7 3.45 2.88 -14.83
C ARG A 7 2.81 1.73 -15.64
N ILE A 8 2.66 0.55 -15.03
CA ILE A 8 2.00 -0.60 -15.67
C ILE A 8 0.57 -0.26 -16.07
N ILE A 9 -0.17 0.50 -15.26
CA ILE A 9 -1.54 0.94 -15.59
C ILE A 9 -1.60 1.68 -16.93
N ASP A 10 -0.60 2.51 -17.23
CA ASP A 10 -0.58 3.32 -18.46
C ASP A 10 -0.14 2.54 -19.70
N VAL A 11 0.69 1.51 -19.53
CA VAL A 11 1.20 0.70 -20.67
C VAL A 11 0.38 -0.57 -20.93
N ASN A 12 -0.50 -0.95 -20.00
CA ASN A 12 -1.25 -2.18 -20.11
C ASN A 12 -2.35 -2.09 -21.18
N SER A 13 -2.50 -3.16 -21.97
CA SER A 13 -3.57 -3.26 -22.97
C SER A 13 -4.78 -3.96 -22.35
N TYR A 14 -5.85 -3.20 -22.12
CA TYR A 14 -7.08 -3.74 -21.57
C TYR A 14 -7.99 -4.31 -22.67
N PRO A 15 -8.34 -5.61 -22.63
CA PRO A 15 -9.21 -6.21 -23.65
C PRO A 15 -10.67 -5.74 -23.54
N LEU A 16 -11.07 -5.23 -22.38
CA LEU A 16 -12.42 -4.74 -22.10
C LEU A 16 -12.39 -3.23 -21.78
N PRO A 17 -13.21 -2.40 -22.45
CA PRO A 17 -13.29 -0.97 -22.16
C PRO A 17 -13.65 -0.66 -20.71
N ALA A 18 -14.52 -1.48 -20.10
CA ALA A 18 -14.89 -1.33 -18.68
C ALA A 18 -13.69 -1.49 -17.73
N ALA A 19 -12.77 -2.42 -18.04
CA ALA A 19 -11.56 -2.63 -17.24
C ALA A 19 -10.58 -1.46 -17.36
N SER A 20 -10.43 -0.91 -18.58
CA SER A 20 -9.64 0.29 -18.83
C SER A 20 -10.19 1.49 -18.05
N ASN A 21 -11.50 1.72 -18.14
CA ASN A 21 -12.15 2.84 -17.44
C ASN A 21 -11.97 2.74 -15.92
N SER A 22 -12.17 1.55 -15.34
CA SER A 22 -11.98 1.32 -13.91
C SER A 22 -10.54 1.60 -13.46
N ASN A 23 -9.55 1.07 -14.18
CA ASN A 23 -8.14 1.25 -13.81
C ASN A 23 -7.66 2.68 -14.04
N ASN A 24 -8.12 3.38 -15.08
CA ASN A 24 -7.75 4.78 -15.28
C ASN A 24 -8.39 5.69 -14.23
N LYS A 25 -9.64 5.41 -13.84
CA LYS A 25 -10.38 6.20 -12.85
C LYS A 25 -9.83 6.05 -11.43
N HIS A 26 -9.53 4.83 -11.03
CA HIS A 26 -9.16 4.50 -9.64
C HIS A 26 -7.67 4.23 -9.44
N ARG A 27 -6.97 3.81 -10.50
CA ARG A 27 -5.55 3.45 -10.50
C ARG A 27 -5.12 2.56 -9.33
N PRO A 28 -5.83 1.47 -9.00
CA PRO A 28 -5.47 0.62 -7.87
C PRO A 28 -4.17 -0.14 -8.17
N ILE A 29 -3.34 -0.29 -7.15
CA ILE A 29 -2.17 -1.18 -7.19
C ILE A 29 -2.20 -2.12 -5.98
N GLY A 30 -1.52 -3.27 -6.10
CA GLY A 30 -1.44 -4.28 -5.05
C GLY A 30 0.00 -4.67 -4.77
N LEU A 31 0.60 -4.07 -3.74
CA LEU A 31 1.88 -4.49 -3.20
C LEU A 31 1.64 -5.65 -2.21
N GLY A 32 2.38 -6.73 -2.40
CA GLY A 32 2.40 -7.88 -1.49
C GLY A 32 3.82 -8.21 -1.05
N VAL A 33 3.92 -9.23 -0.21
CA VAL A 33 5.19 -9.78 0.27
C VAL A 33 5.12 -11.31 0.16
N SER A 34 6.24 -11.93 -0.19
CA SER A 34 6.46 -13.38 -0.14
C SER A 34 7.63 -13.69 0.81
N GLY A 35 7.69 -14.91 1.34
CA GLY A 35 8.77 -15.33 2.24
C GLY A 35 8.71 -14.73 3.65
N LEU A 36 7.53 -14.31 4.11
CA LEU A 36 7.35 -13.80 5.48
C LEU A 36 7.69 -14.87 6.53
N ALA A 37 7.26 -16.11 6.30
CA ALA A 37 7.57 -17.24 7.19
C ALA A 37 9.08 -17.50 7.25
N ASP A 38 9.76 -17.54 6.09
CA ASP A 38 11.22 -17.72 6.02
C ASP A 38 11.97 -16.60 6.73
N ALA A 39 11.51 -15.35 6.59
CA ALA A 39 12.09 -14.22 7.32
C ALA A 39 12.00 -14.45 8.82
N LEU A 40 10.80 -14.75 9.35
CA LEU A 40 10.55 -15.01 10.76
C LEU A 40 11.43 -16.14 11.31
N ILE A 41 11.52 -17.27 10.59
CA ILE A 41 12.38 -18.41 10.95
C ILE A 41 13.85 -17.97 11.04
N ARG A 42 14.34 -17.20 10.06
CA ARG A 42 15.73 -16.74 10.04
C ARG A 42 16.09 -15.77 11.17
N MET A 43 15.11 -15.05 11.71
CA MET A 43 15.30 -14.19 12.89
C MET A 43 15.04 -14.92 14.21
N GLY A 44 14.69 -16.21 14.16
CA GLY A 44 14.40 -17.01 15.35
C GLY A 44 13.10 -16.60 16.04
N HIS A 45 12.13 -16.06 15.29
CA HIS A 45 10.82 -15.69 15.81
C HIS A 45 9.77 -16.73 15.46
N ASP A 46 8.98 -17.11 16.45
CA ASP A 46 7.78 -17.91 16.26
C ASP A 46 6.73 -17.10 15.50
N PHE A 47 5.99 -17.75 14.62
CA PHE A 47 4.96 -17.10 13.80
C PHE A 47 3.86 -16.45 14.67
N ASP A 48 3.43 -17.18 15.71
CA ASP A 48 2.41 -16.72 16.66
C ASP A 48 3.01 -16.01 17.89
N GLY A 49 4.34 -15.88 17.93
CA GLY A 49 5.05 -15.20 19.00
C GLY A 49 4.81 -13.69 19.00
N GLU A 50 4.95 -13.06 20.17
CA GLU A 50 4.78 -11.61 20.32
C GLU A 50 5.73 -10.82 19.39
N GLU A 51 7.00 -11.22 19.33
CA GLU A 51 8.00 -10.63 18.43
C GLU A 51 7.63 -10.82 16.95
N GLY A 52 7.14 -12.00 16.57
CA GLY A 52 6.71 -12.27 15.19
C GLY A 52 5.53 -11.41 14.78
N ARG A 53 4.55 -11.25 15.68
CA ARG A 53 3.41 -10.34 15.48
C ARG A 53 3.84 -8.88 15.37
N LYS A 54 4.74 -8.42 16.25
CA LYS A 54 5.26 -7.06 16.23
C LYS A 54 5.99 -6.77 14.92
N LEU A 55 6.88 -7.67 14.51
CA LEU A 55 7.61 -7.51 13.27
C LEU A 55 6.68 -7.52 12.05
N ASN A 56 5.69 -8.39 12.03
CA ASN A 56 4.70 -8.42 10.96
C ASN A 56 3.98 -7.07 10.82
N ALA A 57 3.55 -6.47 11.95
CA ALA A 57 2.94 -5.15 11.97
C ALA A 57 3.90 -4.08 11.41
N MET A 58 5.17 -4.10 11.82
CA MET A 58 6.21 -3.18 11.35
C MET A 58 6.50 -3.29 9.84
N ILE A 59 6.55 -4.52 9.31
CA ILE A 59 6.75 -4.76 7.86
C ILE A 59 5.61 -4.12 7.07
N PHE A 60 4.36 -4.39 7.46
CA PHE A 60 3.20 -3.86 6.76
C PHE A 60 3.04 -2.35 6.93
N GLU A 61 3.39 -1.80 8.09
CA GLU A 61 3.46 -0.36 8.32
C GLU A 61 4.44 0.31 7.36
N CYS A 62 5.66 -0.22 7.26
CA CYS A 62 6.71 0.26 6.36
C CYS A 62 6.27 0.19 4.89
N MET A 63 5.69 -0.94 4.47
CA MET A 63 5.19 -1.11 3.11
C MET A 63 4.10 -0.10 2.79
N TYR A 64 3.14 0.09 3.70
CA TYR A 64 2.04 1.04 3.52
C TYR A 64 2.53 2.48 3.47
N HIS A 65 3.40 2.88 4.40
CA HIS A 65 3.98 4.22 4.44
C HIS A 65 4.74 4.56 3.15
N ALA A 66 5.69 3.71 2.76
CA ALA A 66 6.48 3.89 1.54
C ALA A 66 5.61 3.91 0.27
N SER A 67 4.53 3.13 0.27
CA SER A 67 3.60 3.12 -0.86
C SER A 67 2.81 4.42 -0.99
N LEU A 68 2.31 4.96 0.13
CA LEU A 68 1.58 6.22 0.19
C LEU A 68 2.48 7.40 -0.17
N GLU A 69 3.70 7.44 0.38
CA GLU A 69 4.67 8.49 0.08
C GLU A 69 4.99 8.52 -1.41
N ALA A 70 5.36 7.39 -2.00
CA ALA A 70 5.63 7.31 -3.43
C ALA A 70 4.40 7.67 -4.29
N SER A 71 3.19 7.32 -3.85
CA SER A 71 1.94 7.68 -4.53
C SER A 71 1.65 9.19 -4.45
N CYS A 72 1.99 9.83 -3.33
CA CYS A 72 1.89 11.27 -3.12
C CYS A 72 2.87 12.04 -4.01
N GLU A 73 4.13 11.59 -4.10
CA GLU A 73 5.13 12.17 -5.00
C GLU A 73 4.71 12.09 -6.48
N ILE A 74 4.05 10.99 -6.87
CA ILE A 74 3.50 10.87 -8.22
C ILE A 74 2.31 11.83 -8.39
N ALA A 75 1.47 12.00 -7.37
CA ALA A 75 0.34 12.92 -7.43
C ALA A 75 0.78 14.40 -7.53
N GLU A 76 1.88 14.76 -6.87
CA GLU A 76 2.47 16.09 -7.01
C GLU A 76 2.88 16.40 -8.46
N ARG A 77 3.37 15.40 -9.20
CA ARG A 77 3.78 15.56 -10.60
C ARG A 77 2.64 15.41 -11.61
N ASP A 78 1.83 14.37 -11.46
CA ASP A 78 0.88 13.89 -12.48
C ASP A 78 -0.59 14.15 -12.09
N GLY A 79 -0.84 14.68 -10.89
CA GLY A 79 -2.16 14.88 -10.29
C GLY A 79 -2.70 13.64 -9.58
N VAL A 80 -3.80 13.79 -8.84
CA VAL A 80 -4.49 12.68 -8.17
C VAL A 80 -5.22 11.76 -9.17
N TYR A 81 -5.67 10.58 -8.71
CA TYR A 81 -6.60 9.77 -9.53
C TYR A 81 -7.97 10.44 -9.63
N GLU A 82 -8.71 10.14 -10.69
CA GLU A 82 -9.95 10.85 -11.05
C GLU A 82 -11.01 10.80 -9.94
N SER A 83 -11.16 9.67 -9.26
CA SER A 83 -12.11 9.52 -8.16
C SER A 83 -11.52 9.80 -6.77
N TYR A 84 -10.48 10.62 -6.67
CA TYR A 84 -9.85 10.94 -5.39
C TYR A 84 -10.77 11.75 -4.47
N GLU A 85 -11.48 12.72 -5.04
CA GLU A 85 -12.39 13.59 -4.28
C GLU A 85 -13.51 12.78 -3.61
N GLY A 86 -13.78 13.08 -2.34
CA GLY A 86 -14.74 12.35 -1.51
C GLY A 86 -14.25 11.00 -0.92
N SER A 87 -13.07 10.51 -1.32
CA SER A 87 -12.48 9.28 -0.75
C SER A 87 -12.09 9.45 0.72
N PRO A 88 -11.91 8.35 1.49
CA PRO A 88 -11.39 8.43 2.86
C PRO A 88 -10.05 9.17 2.93
N ILE A 89 -9.14 8.91 1.98
CA ILE A 89 -7.81 9.53 1.94
C ILE A 89 -7.91 11.03 1.67
N SER A 90 -8.83 11.49 0.80
CA SER A 90 -9.04 12.92 0.59
C SER A 90 -9.60 13.65 1.81
N LYS A 91 -10.25 12.90 2.72
CA LYS A 91 -10.70 13.39 4.03
C LYS A 91 -9.63 13.23 5.13
N GLY A 92 -8.41 12.87 4.74
CA GLY A 92 -7.29 12.66 5.66
C GLY A 92 -7.41 11.39 6.50
N LYS A 93 -8.27 10.43 6.13
CA LYS A 93 -8.40 9.11 6.80
C LYS A 93 -7.58 8.06 6.05
N LEU A 94 -6.56 7.53 6.71
CA LEU A 94 -5.73 6.43 6.23
C LEU A 94 -6.34 5.08 6.62
N GLN A 95 -5.81 3.98 6.06
CA GLN A 95 -6.40 2.65 6.20
C GLN A 95 -6.59 2.22 7.65
N PHE A 96 -5.59 2.46 8.50
CA PHE A 96 -5.66 2.08 9.91
C PHE A 96 -6.64 2.94 10.73
N ASP A 97 -6.96 4.17 10.30
CA ASP A 97 -7.99 4.99 10.97
C ASP A 97 -9.40 4.43 10.78
N LEU A 98 -9.56 3.52 9.81
CA LEU A 98 -10.83 2.84 9.51
C LEU A 98 -10.97 1.52 10.27
N TRP A 99 -9.97 1.12 11.05
CA TRP A 99 -9.99 -0.12 11.83
C TRP A 99 -10.57 0.13 13.22
N GLU A 100 -11.33 -0.84 13.73
CA GLU A 100 -11.82 -0.79 15.11
C GLU A 100 -10.68 -0.97 16.13
N ASN A 101 -9.66 -1.76 15.76
CA ASN A 101 -8.50 -2.06 16.59
C ASN A 101 -7.22 -1.71 15.81
N VAL A 102 -6.64 -0.56 16.12
CA VAL A 102 -5.34 -0.14 15.57
C VAL A 102 -4.23 -0.84 16.37
N PRO A 103 -3.27 -1.53 15.72
CA PRO A 103 -2.13 -2.08 16.42
C PRO A 103 -1.35 -0.99 17.16
N GLU A 104 -0.94 -1.26 18.41
CA GLU A 104 -0.20 -0.31 19.23
C GLU A 104 1.12 0.14 18.60
N SER A 105 1.69 -0.68 17.70
CA SER A 105 2.92 -0.36 16.98
C SER A 105 2.76 0.71 15.90
N VAL A 106 1.52 1.07 15.50
CA VAL A 106 1.29 2.09 14.46
C VAL A 106 1.74 3.45 14.99
N GLY A 107 2.73 4.04 14.32
CA GLY A 107 3.35 5.30 14.73
C GLY A 107 4.63 5.14 15.54
N GLU A 108 5.08 3.91 15.83
CA GLU A 108 6.42 3.69 16.41
C GLU A 108 7.52 3.94 15.37
N LEU A 109 7.27 3.60 14.11
CA LEU A 109 8.28 3.66 13.04
C LEU A 109 8.27 4.97 12.24
N TYR A 110 7.10 5.56 12.02
CA TYR A 110 6.92 6.68 11.10
C TYR A 110 6.03 7.77 11.69
N ASP A 111 6.37 9.02 11.41
CA ASP A 111 5.50 10.16 11.69
C ASP A 111 4.42 10.29 10.61
N TRP A 112 3.27 9.71 10.89
CA TRP A 112 2.09 9.78 10.02
C TRP A 112 1.54 11.19 9.86
N SER A 113 1.86 12.14 10.75
CA SER A 113 1.37 13.52 10.65
C SER A 113 2.03 14.26 9.48
N GLU A 114 3.33 14.05 9.25
CA GLU A 114 4.06 14.63 8.13
C GLU A 114 3.48 14.11 6.81
N LEU A 115 3.30 12.79 6.69
CA LEU A 115 2.75 12.17 5.50
C LEU A 115 1.31 12.62 5.23
N ARG A 116 0.47 12.75 6.27
CA ARG A 116 -0.88 13.33 6.13
C ARG A 116 -0.82 14.77 5.62
N GLY A 117 0.13 15.57 6.08
CA GLY A 117 0.35 16.94 5.59
C GLY A 117 0.68 16.96 4.09
N LYS A 118 1.59 16.08 3.65
CA LYS A 118 1.93 15.92 2.22
C LYS A 118 0.71 15.49 1.41
N ILE A 119 -0.03 14.47 1.87
CA ILE A 119 -1.24 13.96 1.21
C ILE A 119 -2.33 15.03 1.16
N ALA A 120 -2.53 15.81 2.21
CA ALA A 120 -3.53 16.89 2.19
C ALA A 120 -3.22 17.96 1.14
N LYS A 121 -1.93 18.19 0.85
CA LYS A 121 -1.48 19.19 -0.12
C LYS A 121 -1.47 18.67 -1.56
N HIS A 122 -1.01 17.44 -1.78
CA HIS A 122 -0.75 16.90 -3.11
C HIS A 122 -1.69 15.76 -3.52
N GLY A 123 -2.39 15.16 -2.56
CA GLY A 123 -3.19 13.97 -2.74
C GLY A 123 -2.36 12.71 -2.97
N VAL A 124 -2.98 11.67 -3.54
CA VAL A 124 -2.29 10.43 -3.91
C VAL A 124 -2.72 9.99 -5.32
N ARG A 125 -1.83 9.28 -6.02
CA ARG A 125 -2.08 8.83 -7.41
C ARG A 125 -2.87 7.53 -7.48
N ASN A 126 -2.78 6.69 -6.46
CA ASN A 126 -3.37 5.35 -6.44
C ASN A 126 -4.39 5.24 -5.31
N SER A 127 -5.58 4.70 -5.60
CA SER A 127 -6.66 4.53 -4.61
C SER A 127 -6.41 3.41 -3.59
N LEU A 128 -5.78 2.32 -4.04
CA LEU A 128 -5.38 1.17 -3.23
C LEU A 128 -3.90 0.88 -3.50
N LEU A 129 -3.17 0.44 -2.47
CA LEU A 129 -1.71 0.36 -2.52
C LEU A 129 -1.15 -1.00 -2.11
N VAL A 130 -1.66 -1.57 -1.03
CA VAL A 130 -1.18 -2.82 -0.42
C VAL A 130 -2.29 -3.86 -0.50
N ALA A 131 -1.99 -4.99 -1.14
CA ALA A 131 -2.88 -6.13 -1.27
C ALA A 131 -2.02 -7.39 -1.33
N PRO A 132 -1.69 -7.99 -0.17
CA PRO A 132 -0.90 -9.21 -0.11
C PRO A 132 -1.66 -10.34 -0.80
N MET A 133 -1.17 -10.76 -1.95
CA MET A 133 -1.75 -11.86 -2.72
C MET A 133 -1.21 -13.21 -2.20
N PRO A 134 -1.96 -14.32 -2.34
CA PRO A 134 -1.38 -15.64 -2.19
C PRO A 134 -0.33 -15.84 -3.29
N THR A 135 0.95 -15.72 -2.94
CA THR A 135 2.07 -15.96 -3.86
C THR A 135 2.34 -17.47 -3.90
N GLY A 136 1.43 -18.21 -4.53
CA GLY A 136 1.72 -19.57 -4.96
C GLY A 136 2.50 -19.50 -6.27
N GLU A 137 3.82 -19.57 -6.21
CA GLU A 137 4.60 -20.07 -7.36
C GLU A 137 4.79 -21.58 -7.18
N PRO A 138 4.85 -22.37 -8.27
CA PRO A 138 5.29 -23.76 -8.16
C PRO A 138 6.68 -23.73 -7.55
N GLU A 139 6.84 -24.36 -6.38
CA GLU A 139 8.14 -24.62 -5.78
C GLU A 139 9.06 -25.13 -6.90
N VAL A 140 10.07 -24.33 -7.23
CA VAL A 140 11.12 -24.77 -8.14
C VAL A 140 11.91 -25.81 -7.36
N TYR A 141 11.59 -27.08 -7.62
CA TYR A 141 12.31 -28.26 -7.14
C TYR A 141 13.79 -28.22 -7.54
#